data_AF-A0A291P203-F1
#
_entry.id   AF-A0A291P203-F1
#
_cell.length_a   1.000
_cell.length_b   1.000
_cell.length_c   1.000
_cell.angle_alpha   90.00
_cell.angle_beta   90.00
_cell.angle_gamma   90.00
#
_symmetry.space_group_name_H-M   'P 1'
#
loop_
_entity.id
_entity.type
_entity.pdbx_description
1 polymer ?
#
loop_
_entity_poly.entity_id
_entity_poly.type
_entity_poly.pdbx_seq_one_letter_code
_entity_poly.pdbx_strand_id
1 'polypeptide(L)'
;HFDTLYKEGASGQGTLTQYTRYLTIALAILQSTTLITVARSGALFGTSGSPECSQLLTNDAWYAIMLMVLTMTAGTGVIMWMGEMVTERGIGNGMSILIFTSIAAQFPNSLLSIAQQRGIDILLIVLAIGLLIVAAVVFVEQSQRRVPVQYAKRMVGKRTYGGNNTYIPIKVNMAGVIPIIFASSLLYLPALIAQFNQPAAGQEPAAWVVWITNYLTKGDHPLYMLMYFLLIVGFTYFYVAITFNPEE
;
A
#
# COMPACT_ATOMS: atom_id res chain seq x y z
N HIS A 1 8.73 4.26 -25.57
CA HIS A 1 8.89 2.79 -25.53
C HIS A 1 7.92 2.15 -24.53
N PHE A 2 7.92 2.51 -23.24
CA PHE A 2 6.88 2.01 -22.33
C PHE A 2 5.46 2.50 -22.69
N ASP A 3 5.32 3.72 -23.19
CA ASP A 3 4.05 4.24 -23.72
C ASP A 3 3.58 3.51 -25.00
N THR A 4 4.51 3.05 -25.85
CA THR A 4 4.15 2.27 -27.05
C THR A 4 3.70 0.86 -26.67
N LEU A 5 4.39 0.23 -25.71
CA LEU A 5 3.98 -1.04 -25.11
C LEU A 5 2.60 -0.92 -24.42
N TYR A 6 2.30 0.18 -23.74
CA TYR A 6 0.97 0.39 -23.15
C TYR A 6 -0.14 0.45 -24.23
N LYS A 7 0.16 1.08 -25.37
CA LYS A 7 -0.76 1.21 -26.52
C LYS A 7 -0.92 -0.08 -27.34
N GLU A 8 -0.02 -1.06 -27.19
CA GLU A 8 -0.08 -2.38 -27.85
C GLU A 8 -1.14 -3.33 -27.24
N GLY A 9 -1.88 -2.87 -26.23
CA GLY A 9 -3.00 -3.62 -25.63
C GLY A 9 -2.53 -4.80 -24.78
N ALA A 10 -3.23 -5.95 -24.88
CA ALA A 10 -2.99 -7.11 -24.00
C ALA A 10 -1.57 -7.66 -24.07
N SER A 11 -0.92 -7.62 -25.25
CA SER A 11 0.46 -8.12 -25.41
C SER A 11 1.47 -7.24 -24.69
N GLY A 12 1.32 -5.92 -24.77
CA GLY A 12 2.25 -4.99 -24.14
C GLY A 12 2.05 -4.89 -22.62
N GLN A 13 0.82 -5.04 -22.14
CA GLN A 13 0.53 -5.19 -20.70
C GLN A 13 1.19 -6.44 -20.09
N GLY A 14 1.25 -7.54 -20.84
CA GLY A 14 1.98 -8.75 -20.44
C GLY A 14 3.48 -8.49 -20.25
N THR A 15 4.12 -7.81 -21.19
CA THR A 15 5.54 -7.45 -21.10
C THR A 15 5.81 -6.49 -19.95
N LEU A 16 4.94 -5.50 -19.73
CA LEU A 16 5.07 -4.57 -18.59
C LEU A 16 4.96 -5.30 -17.24
N THR A 17 4.08 -6.30 -17.17
CA THR A 17 3.94 -7.16 -15.99
C THR A 17 5.22 -7.96 -15.74
N GLN A 18 5.85 -8.52 -16.78
CA GLN A 18 7.13 -9.22 -16.63
C GLN A 18 8.23 -8.32 -16.06
N TYR A 19 8.37 -7.08 -16.57
CA TYR A 19 9.32 -6.13 -16.00
C TYR A 19 9.03 -5.82 -14.53
N THR A 20 7.76 -5.68 -14.18
CA THR A 20 7.32 -5.43 -12.80
C THR A 20 7.67 -6.62 -11.89
N ARG A 21 7.55 -7.87 -12.37
CA ARG A 21 7.96 -9.07 -11.62
C ARG A 21 9.45 -9.07 -11.32
N TYR A 22 10.28 -8.82 -12.33
CA TYR A 22 11.74 -8.77 -12.14
C TYR A 22 12.16 -7.67 -11.17
N LEU A 23 11.55 -6.49 -11.29
CA LEU A 23 11.79 -5.39 -10.36
C LEU A 23 11.37 -5.75 -8.94
N THR A 24 10.23 -6.43 -8.77
CA THR A 24 9.76 -6.86 -7.44
C THR A 24 10.71 -7.87 -6.80
N ILE A 25 11.26 -8.82 -7.57
CA ILE A 25 12.24 -9.79 -7.05
C ILE A 25 13.54 -9.07 -6.65
N ALA A 26 14.03 -8.13 -7.47
CA ALA A 26 15.21 -7.34 -7.14
C ALA A 26 15.01 -6.52 -5.85
N LEU A 27 13.85 -5.88 -5.70
CA LEU A 27 13.47 -5.17 -4.47
C LEU A 27 13.33 -6.11 -3.27
N ALA A 28 12.80 -7.32 -3.47
CA ALA A 28 12.66 -8.32 -2.41
C ALA A 28 14.01 -8.79 -1.87
N ILE A 29 15.01 -8.98 -2.75
CA ILE A 29 16.38 -9.32 -2.33
C ILE A 29 16.99 -8.18 -1.51
N LEU A 30 16.82 -6.93 -1.96
CA LEU A 30 17.33 -5.74 -1.27
C LEU A 30 16.67 -5.58 0.10
N GLN A 31 15.34 -5.68 0.16
CA GLN A 31 14.55 -5.62 1.41
C GLN A 31 14.94 -6.74 2.37
N SER A 32 15.00 -7.99 1.90
CA SER A 32 15.35 -9.15 2.74
C SER A 32 16.74 -9.01 3.33
N THR A 33 17.72 -8.57 2.52
CA THR A 33 19.08 -8.31 3.01
C THR A 33 19.09 -7.23 4.09
N THR A 34 18.36 -6.13 3.87
CA THR A 34 18.27 -5.02 4.84
C THR A 34 17.61 -5.45 6.15
N LEU A 35 16.53 -6.21 6.08
CA LEU A 35 15.86 -6.72 7.29
C LEU A 35 16.76 -7.68 8.07
N ILE A 36 17.51 -8.55 7.39
CA ILE A 36 18.43 -9.49 8.06
C ILE A 36 19.63 -8.74 8.68
N THR A 37 20.19 -7.73 8.03
CA THR A 37 21.29 -6.94 8.61
C THR A 37 20.84 -6.15 9.83
N VAL A 38 19.65 -5.53 9.78
CA VAL A 38 19.08 -4.79 10.90
C VAL A 38 18.69 -5.75 12.04
N ALA A 39 18.14 -6.93 11.74
CA ALA A 39 17.86 -7.96 12.73
C ALA A 39 19.14 -8.40 13.47
N ARG A 40 20.25 -8.60 12.74
CA ARG A 40 21.55 -8.95 13.34
C ARG A 40 22.11 -7.88 14.25
N SER A 41 21.92 -6.60 13.90
CA SER A 41 22.37 -5.49 14.73
C SER A 41 21.57 -5.31 16.04
N GLY A 42 20.51 -6.10 16.25
CA GLY A 42 19.59 -5.98 17.39
C GLY A 42 18.67 -4.75 17.31
N ALA A 43 18.84 -3.91 16.28
CA ALA A 43 18.05 -2.69 16.10
C ALA A 43 16.61 -2.96 15.64
N LEU A 44 16.31 -4.15 15.10
CA LEU A 44 14.98 -4.48 14.58
C LEU A 44 13.93 -4.70 15.69
N PHE A 45 14.34 -5.21 16.86
CA PHE A 45 13.44 -5.53 17.98
C PHE A 45 13.46 -4.49 19.11
N GLY A 46 14.28 -3.45 18.99
CA GLY A 46 14.45 -2.43 20.03
C GLY A 46 14.94 -3.01 21.36
N THR A 47 15.18 -2.13 22.35
CA THR A 47 15.55 -2.48 23.73
C THR A 47 14.43 -3.18 24.54
N SER A 48 13.40 -3.70 23.85
CA SER A 48 12.21 -4.33 24.42
C SER A 48 12.05 -5.80 23.99
N GLY A 49 13.06 -6.39 23.34
CA GLY A 49 13.09 -7.81 23.04
C GLY A 49 13.43 -8.64 24.28
N SER A 50 12.67 -9.70 24.53
CA SER A 50 13.02 -10.75 25.50
C SER A 50 14.44 -11.29 25.23
N PRO A 51 15.13 -11.89 26.23
CA PRO A 51 16.47 -12.45 26.05
C PRO A 51 16.58 -13.44 24.88
N GLU A 52 15.47 -14.12 24.54
CA GLU A 52 15.36 -15.05 23.40
C GLU A 52 15.49 -14.37 22.03
N CYS A 53 15.29 -13.05 21.95
CA CYS A 53 15.44 -12.26 20.72
C CYS A 53 16.90 -11.86 20.42
N SER A 54 17.77 -11.84 21.43
CA SER A 54 19.20 -11.49 21.26
C SER A 54 20.03 -12.59 20.58
N GLN A 55 19.49 -13.82 20.51
CA GLN A 55 20.12 -14.98 19.87
C GLN A 55 19.25 -15.59 18.75
N LEU A 56 18.42 -14.79 18.08
CA LEU A 56 17.64 -15.26 16.93
C LEU A 56 18.55 -15.78 15.79
N LEU A 57 19.76 -15.24 15.67
CA LEU A 57 20.79 -15.73 14.76
C LEU A 57 21.87 -16.49 15.55
N THR A 58 21.75 -17.80 15.59
CA THR A 58 22.72 -18.71 16.23
C THR A 58 23.98 -18.91 15.37
N ASN A 59 23.97 -18.49 14.10
CA ASN A 59 25.04 -18.72 13.14
C ASN A 59 25.25 -17.52 12.22
N ASP A 60 26.36 -16.82 12.41
CA ASP A 60 26.76 -15.63 11.63
C ASP A 60 27.41 -15.96 10.28
N ALA A 61 27.45 -17.23 9.90
CA ALA A 61 28.08 -17.65 8.67
C ALA A 61 27.37 -17.09 7.42
N TRP A 62 28.16 -16.72 6.42
CA TRP A 62 27.68 -16.13 5.16
C TRP A 62 26.65 -17.03 4.44
N TYR A 63 26.76 -18.35 4.57
CA TYR A 63 25.83 -19.30 3.97
C TYR A 63 24.44 -19.26 4.63
N ALA A 64 24.36 -19.02 5.95
CA ALA A 64 23.10 -18.92 6.67
C ALA A 64 22.34 -17.66 6.22
N ILE A 65 23.06 -16.54 6.07
CA ILE A 65 22.51 -15.27 5.58
C ILE A 65 21.98 -15.41 4.15
N MET A 66 22.75 -16.03 3.27
CA MET A 66 22.32 -16.31 1.90
C MET A 66 21.05 -17.16 1.88
N LEU A 67 20.96 -18.17 2.73
CA LEU A 67 19.78 -19.03 2.84
C LEU A 67 18.56 -18.25 3.34
N MET A 68 18.70 -17.42 4.38
CA MET A 68 17.60 -16.57 4.88
C MET A 68 17.10 -15.58 3.82
N VAL A 69 18.01 -14.88 3.12
CA VAL A 69 17.65 -13.97 2.02
C VAL A 69 16.89 -14.72 0.93
N LEU A 70 17.37 -15.91 0.55
CA LEU A 70 16.72 -16.74 -0.46
C LEU A 70 15.33 -17.20 -0.01
N THR A 71 15.17 -17.65 1.23
CA THR A 71 13.87 -18.07 1.78
C THR A 71 12.87 -16.92 1.83
N MET A 72 13.28 -15.72 2.26
CA MET A 72 12.40 -14.54 2.28
C MET A 72 12.03 -14.07 0.87
N THR A 73 13.00 -14.07 -0.06
CA THR A 73 12.76 -13.73 -1.46
C THR A 73 11.82 -14.75 -2.12
N ALA A 74 12.02 -16.05 -1.86
CA ALA A 74 11.13 -17.12 -2.34
C ALA A 74 9.72 -16.95 -1.79
N GLY A 75 9.57 -16.65 -0.49
CA GLY A 75 8.27 -16.34 0.12
C GLY A 75 7.57 -15.16 -0.56
N THR A 76 8.30 -14.10 -0.88
CA THR A 76 7.76 -12.94 -1.62
C THR A 76 7.30 -13.33 -3.03
N GLY A 77 8.06 -14.21 -3.72
CA GLY A 77 7.69 -14.76 -5.01
C GLY A 77 6.40 -15.59 -4.96
N VAL A 78 6.22 -16.39 -3.90
CA VAL A 78 4.97 -17.14 -3.68
C VAL A 78 3.79 -16.20 -3.45
N ILE A 79 3.97 -15.14 -2.65
CA ILE A 79 2.92 -14.14 -2.39
C ILE A 79 2.54 -13.42 -3.69
N MET A 80 3.51 -13.01 -4.50
CA MET A 80 3.27 -12.40 -5.81
C MET A 80 2.46 -13.34 -6.70
N TRP A 81 2.90 -14.60 -6.83
CA TRP A 81 2.21 -15.61 -7.64
C TRP A 81 0.76 -15.84 -7.15
N MET A 82 0.54 -15.90 -5.83
CA MET A 82 -0.80 -15.99 -5.26
C MET A 82 -1.66 -14.76 -5.62
N GLY A 83 -1.10 -13.55 -5.57
CA GLY A 83 -1.79 -12.32 -5.95
C GLY A 83 -2.24 -12.33 -7.41
N GLU A 84 -1.41 -12.85 -8.30
CA GLU A 84 -1.75 -13.01 -9.71
C GLU A 84 -2.84 -14.06 -9.92
N MET A 85 -2.72 -15.22 -9.25
CA MET A 85 -3.75 -16.26 -9.30
C MET A 85 -5.12 -15.77 -8.80
N VAL A 86 -5.16 -14.91 -7.77
CA VAL A 86 -6.42 -14.30 -7.29
C VAL A 86 -7.00 -13.34 -8.35
N THR A 87 -6.13 -12.58 -9.03
CA THR A 87 -6.54 -11.64 -10.08
C THR A 87 -7.11 -12.39 -11.29
N GLU A 88 -6.46 -13.48 -11.72
CA GLU A 88 -6.93 -14.32 -12.83
C GLU A 88 -8.28 -15.00 -12.54
N ARG A 89 -8.56 -15.32 -11.27
CA ARG A 89 -9.84 -15.91 -10.84
C ARG A 89 -10.97 -14.87 -10.70
N GLY A 90 -10.71 -13.59 -11.01
CA GLY A 90 -11.73 -12.57 -11.21
C GLY A 90 -12.26 -11.87 -9.95
N ILE A 91 -11.65 -12.10 -8.77
CA ILE A 91 -12.05 -11.42 -7.53
C ILE A 91 -11.30 -10.09 -7.41
N GLY A 92 -11.47 -9.16 -8.36
CA GLY A 92 -10.80 -7.85 -8.31
C GLY A 92 -9.26 -7.90 -8.43
N ASN A 93 -8.56 -6.96 -7.79
CA ASN A 93 -7.09 -6.88 -7.81
C ASN A 93 -6.49 -7.72 -6.67
N GLY A 94 -5.84 -8.83 -7.01
CA GLY A 94 -5.35 -9.78 -6.02
C GLY A 94 -4.27 -9.23 -5.09
N MET A 95 -3.41 -8.33 -5.55
CA MET A 95 -2.41 -7.69 -4.68
C MET A 95 -3.07 -6.81 -3.61
N SER A 96 -4.13 -6.09 -3.97
CA SER A 96 -4.88 -5.27 -3.01
C SER A 96 -5.61 -6.13 -1.96
N ILE A 97 -6.16 -7.27 -2.37
CA ILE A 97 -6.83 -8.21 -1.46
C ILE A 97 -5.85 -8.85 -0.48
N LEU A 98 -4.64 -9.18 -0.92
CA LEU A 98 -3.61 -9.72 -0.03
C LEU A 98 -3.20 -8.70 1.04
N ILE A 99 -3.01 -7.43 0.66
CA ILE A 99 -2.74 -6.34 1.61
C ILE A 99 -3.91 -6.18 2.59
N PHE A 100 -5.14 -6.15 2.07
CA PHE A 100 -6.35 -6.08 2.90
C PHE A 100 -6.42 -7.21 3.92
N THR A 101 -6.18 -8.45 3.49
CA THR A 101 -6.22 -9.63 4.36
C THR A 101 -5.14 -9.56 5.45
N SER A 102 -3.94 -9.09 5.11
CA SER A 102 -2.84 -8.91 6.05
C SER A 102 -3.18 -7.88 7.14
N ILE A 103 -3.77 -6.74 6.75
CA ILE A 103 -4.20 -5.70 7.70
C ILE A 103 -5.37 -6.19 8.54
N ALA A 104 -6.36 -6.82 7.92
CA ALA A 104 -7.54 -7.36 8.60
C ALA A 104 -7.18 -8.44 9.62
N ALA A 105 -6.18 -9.28 9.35
CA ALA A 105 -5.71 -10.32 10.27
C ALA A 105 -5.08 -9.74 11.56
N GLN A 106 -4.53 -8.52 11.52
CA GLN A 106 -3.93 -7.86 12.68
C GLN A 106 -4.97 -7.14 13.56
N PHE A 107 -6.15 -6.86 13.01
CA PHE A 107 -7.19 -6.10 13.69
C PHE A 107 -7.69 -6.76 14.99
N PRO A 108 -8.01 -8.07 15.05
CA PRO A 108 -8.47 -8.72 16.27
C PRO A 108 -7.43 -8.69 17.40
N ASN A 109 -6.16 -8.96 17.07
CA ASN A 109 -5.07 -8.95 18.05
C ASN A 109 -4.87 -7.54 18.63
N SER A 110 -5.01 -6.51 17.78
CA SER A 110 -4.90 -5.11 18.21
C SER A 110 -6.02 -4.73 19.18
N LEU A 111 -7.27 -5.17 18.91
CA LEU A 111 -8.40 -4.92 19.82
C LEU A 111 -8.22 -5.62 21.17
N LEU A 112 -7.78 -6.88 21.17
CA LEU A 112 -7.50 -7.62 22.41
C LEU A 112 -6.41 -6.96 23.25
N SER A 113 -5.35 -6.47 22.60
CA SER A 113 -4.27 -5.74 23.27
C SER A 113 -4.77 -4.46 23.95
N ILE A 114 -5.64 -3.70 23.28
CA ILE A 114 -6.25 -2.49 23.86
C ILE A 114 -7.14 -2.85 25.06
N ALA A 115 -7.96 -3.91 24.95
CA ALA A 115 -8.81 -4.36 26.04
C ALA A 115 -8.01 -4.71 27.30
N GLN A 116 -6.87 -5.40 27.12
CA GLN A 116 -6.01 -5.85 28.22
C GLN A 116 -5.21 -4.70 28.86
N GLN A 117 -4.71 -3.75 28.05
CA GLN A 117 -3.82 -2.69 28.54
C GLN A 117 -4.56 -1.45 29.04
N ARG A 118 -5.69 -1.09 28.41
CA ARG A 118 -6.39 0.18 28.65
C ARG A 118 -7.83 0.00 29.14
N GLY A 119 -8.33 -1.23 29.20
CA GLY A 119 -9.68 -1.55 29.67
C GLY A 119 -10.75 -1.48 28.58
N ILE A 120 -11.93 -2.01 28.91
CA ILE A 120 -13.05 -2.21 27.99
C ILE A 120 -13.67 -0.87 27.55
N ASP A 121 -13.66 0.15 28.41
CA ASP A 121 -14.25 1.46 28.12
C ASP A 121 -13.54 2.16 26.95
N ILE A 122 -12.21 2.11 26.93
CA ILE A 122 -11.40 2.69 25.84
C ILE A 122 -11.59 1.89 24.55
N LEU A 123 -11.73 0.56 24.64
CA LEU A 123 -12.04 -0.27 23.46
C LEU A 123 -13.36 0.14 22.82
N LEU A 124 -14.41 0.37 23.61
CA LEU A 124 -15.72 0.79 23.10
C LEU A 124 -15.65 2.14 22.37
N ILE A 125 -14.90 3.10 22.91
CA ILE A 125 -14.68 4.41 22.27
C ILE A 125 -13.94 4.23 20.93
N VAL A 126 -12.86 3.45 20.91
CA VAL A 126 -12.09 3.18 19.68
C VAL A 126 -12.96 2.50 18.62
N LEU A 127 -13.79 1.53 19.03
CA LEU A 127 -14.70 0.84 18.12
C LEU A 127 -15.77 1.78 17.56
N ALA A 128 -16.32 2.67 18.40
CA ALA A 128 -17.30 3.67 17.97
C ALA A 128 -16.71 4.66 16.96
N ILE A 129 -15.50 5.18 17.22
CA ILE A 129 -14.78 6.07 16.30
C ILE A 129 -14.46 5.32 14.99
N GLY A 130 -13.98 4.08 15.08
CA GLY A 130 -13.68 3.27 13.90
C GLY A 130 -14.91 3.06 13.02
N LEU A 131 -16.07 2.75 13.62
CA LEU A 131 -17.33 2.60 12.90
C LEU A 131 -17.79 3.91 12.25
N LEU A 132 -17.62 5.04 12.93
CA LEU A 132 -17.92 6.38 12.38
C LEU A 132 -17.04 6.67 11.15
N ILE A 133 -15.73 6.40 11.23
CA ILE A 133 -14.80 6.58 10.12
C ILE A 133 -15.19 5.70 8.93
N VAL A 134 -15.51 4.42 9.16
CA VAL A 134 -15.97 3.52 8.10
C VAL A 134 -17.25 4.05 7.45
N ALA A 135 -18.22 4.50 8.25
CA ALA A 135 -19.46 5.08 7.72
C ALA A 135 -19.19 6.35 6.88
N ALA A 136 -18.28 7.22 7.34
CA ALA A 136 -17.88 8.42 6.60
C ALA A 136 -17.19 8.07 5.27
N VAL A 137 -16.27 7.10 5.27
CA VAL A 137 -15.59 6.64 4.04
C VAL A 137 -16.59 6.06 3.05
N VAL A 138 -17.49 5.18 3.50
CA VAL A 138 -18.54 4.58 2.66
C VAL A 138 -19.46 5.66 2.07
N PHE A 139 -19.84 6.65 2.87
CA PHE A 139 -20.69 7.76 2.41
C PHE A 139 -20.00 8.57 1.29
N VAL A 140 -18.72 8.90 1.47
CA VAL A 140 -17.94 9.63 0.45
C VAL A 140 -17.72 8.78 -0.80
N GLU A 141 -17.47 7.48 -0.64
CA GLU A 141 -17.23 6.57 -1.77
C GLU A 141 -18.48 6.29 -2.61
N GLN A 142 -19.66 6.23 -1.98
CA GLN A 142 -20.94 6.12 -2.67
C GLN A 142 -21.42 7.45 -3.28
N SER A 143 -20.77 8.57 -2.94
CA SER A 143 -21.14 9.87 -3.49
C SER A 143 -20.76 9.96 -4.97
N GLN A 144 -21.75 10.26 -5.80
CA GLN A 144 -21.61 10.40 -7.25
C GLN A 144 -22.31 11.67 -7.74
N ARG A 145 -21.65 12.37 -8.64
CA ARG A 145 -22.20 13.49 -9.40
C ARG A 145 -22.91 12.94 -10.64
N ARG A 146 -24.21 13.20 -10.76
CA ARG A 146 -24.99 12.80 -11.93
C ARG A 146 -24.97 13.90 -12.98
N VAL A 147 -24.33 13.67 -14.12
CA VAL A 147 -24.31 14.62 -15.24
C VAL A 147 -25.36 14.15 -16.27
N PRO A 148 -26.43 14.93 -16.53
CA PRO A 148 -27.49 14.51 -17.46
C PRO A 148 -26.96 14.51 -18.89
N VAL A 149 -27.25 13.44 -19.63
CA VAL A 149 -26.89 13.30 -21.05
C VAL A 149 -28.14 12.94 -21.84
N GLN A 150 -28.28 13.57 -23.01
CA GLN A 150 -29.36 13.27 -23.93
C GLN A 150 -28.81 12.42 -25.07
N TYR A 151 -29.23 11.16 -25.15
CA TYR A 151 -28.93 10.34 -26.32
C TYR A 151 -29.63 10.91 -27.55
N ALA A 152 -28.94 10.86 -28.69
CA ALA A 152 -29.46 11.35 -29.95
C ALA A 152 -30.82 10.71 -30.26
N LYS A 153 -31.82 11.55 -30.52
CA LYS A 153 -33.18 11.10 -30.85
C LYS A 153 -33.22 10.72 -32.33
N ARG A 154 -33.80 9.56 -32.66
CA ARG A 154 -34.11 9.23 -34.05
C ARG A 154 -35.45 9.85 -34.40
N MET A 155 -35.45 10.80 -35.32
CA MET A 155 -36.68 11.43 -35.81
C MET A 155 -37.30 10.51 -36.88
N VAL A 156 -38.51 9.99 -36.63
CA VAL A 156 -39.28 9.21 -37.60
C VAL A 156 -40.53 10.03 -37.94
N GLY A 157 -40.54 10.65 -39.12
CA GLY A 157 -41.60 11.59 -39.52
C GLY A 157 -41.56 12.92 -38.75
N LYS A 158 -42.73 13.47 -38.39
CA LYS A 158 -42.87 14.72 -37.61
C LYS A 158 -42.79 14.53 -36.08
N ARG A 159 -42.68 13.30 -35.60
CA ARG A 159 -42.65 12.99 -34.16
C ARG A 159 -41.27 12.50 -33.76
N THR A 160 -40.68 13.19 -32.79
CA THR A 160 -39.46 12.75 -32.12
C THR A 160 -39.85 11.60 -31.18
N TYR A 161 -39.49 10.37 -31.52
CA TYR A 161 -39.68 9.19 -30.67
C TYR A 161 -38.36 8.83 -30.01
N GLY A 162 -38.41 8.58 -28.69
CA GLY A 162 -37.22 8.27 -27.92
C GLY A 162 -36.46 9.53 -27.48
N GLY A 163 -35.81 9.41 -26.33
CA GLY A 163 -35.24 10.52 -25.57
C GLY A 163 -35.45 10.28 -24.09
N ASN A 164 -35.01 9.12 -23.60
CA ASN A 164 -34.97 8.93 -22.15
C ASN A 164 -33.81 9.77 -21.63
N ASN A 165 -34.08 10.68 -20.70
CA ASN A 165 -33.01 11.41 -20.01
C ASN A 165 -32.18 10.37 -19.24
N THR A 166 -30.94 10.14 -19.67
CA THR A 166 -29.98 9.36 -18.90
C THR A 166 -29.06 10.30 -18.15
N TYR A 167 -28.28 9.77 -17.22
CA TYR A 167 -27.16 10.48 -16.63
C TYR A 167 -25.94 9.58 -16.62
N ILE A 168 -24.76 10.18 -16.80
CA ILE A 168 -23.50 9.50 -16.56
C ILE A 168 -23.13 9.79 -15.09
N PRO A 169 -23.02 8.75 -14.23
CA PRO A 169 -22.54 8.93 -12.87
C PRO A 169 -21.02 9.10 -12.86
N ILE A 170 -20.54 10.18 -12.26
CA ILE A 170 -19.11 10.42 -12.01
C ILE A 170 -18.91 10.32 -10.50
N LYS A 171 -18.15 9.34 -10.01
CA LYS A 171 -17.86 9.23 -8.58
C LYS A 171 -16.96 10.38 -8.11
N VAL A 172 -17.10 10.78 -6.86
CA VAL A 172 -16.25 11.82 -6.26
C VAL A 172 -14.79 11.35 -6.14
N ASN A 173 -14.57 10.07 -5.83
CA ASN A 173 -13.25 9.45 -5.81
C ASN A 173 -13.22 8.24 -6.74
N MET A 174 -12.54 8.39 -7.89
CA MET A 174 -12.30 7.30 -8.85
C MET A 174 -11.02 6.54 -8.55
N ALA A 175 -10.18 7.03 -7.62
CA ALA A 175 -8.84 6.52 -7.41
C ALA A 175 -8.76 5.27 -6.53
N GLY A 176 -9.85 4.96 -5.81
CA GLY A 176 -9.89 3.82 -4.89
C GLY A 176 -8.76 3.87 -3.85
N VAL A 177 -8.12 2.72 -3.62
CA VAL A 177 -7.09 2.53 -2.58
C VAL A 177 -5.66 2.77 -3.11
N ILE A 178 -5.48 2.82 -4.43
CA ILE A 178 -4.15 2.85 -5.07
C ILE A 178 -3.29 4.05 -4.64
N PRO A 179 -3.80 5.31 -4.61
CA PRO A 179 -3.00 6.46 -4.17
C PRO A 179 -2.45 6.34 -2.75
N ILE A 180 -3.23 5.76 -1.83
CA ILE A 180 -2.84 5.59 -0.44
C ILE A 180 -1.67 4.60 -0.33
N ILE A 181 -1.67 3.55 -1.16
CA ILE A 181 -0.58 2.56 -1.25
C ILE A 181 0.69 3.20 -1.82
N PHE A 182 0.58 4.07 -2.83
CA PHE A 182 1.73 4.79 -3.36
C PHE A 182 2.29 5.81 -2.37
N ALA A 183 1.42 6.51 -1.63
CA ALA A 183 1.87 7.44 -0.59
C ALA A 183 2.62 6.71 0.52
N SER A 184 2.12 5.55 0.98
CA SER A 184 2.80 4.78 2.03
C SER A 184 4.10 4.14 1.55
N SER A 185 4.16 3.63 0.31
CA SER A 185 5.38 3.05 -0.25
C SER A 185 6.47 4.11 -0.48
N LEU A 186 6.09 5.32 -0.89
CA LEU A 186 7.04 6.43 -1.05
C LEU A 186 7.64 6.86 0.28
N LEU A 187 6.84 6.94 1.35
CA LEU A 187 7.33 7.23 2.70
C LEU A 187 8.18 6.11 3.29
N TYR A 188 7.97 4.88 2.84
CA TYR A 188 8.77 3.73 3.27
C TYR A 188 10.18 3.72 2.65
N LEU A 189 10.38 4.30 1.46
CA LEU A 189 11.70 4.30 0.80
C LEU A 189 12.80 4.99 1.64
N PRO A 190 12.62 6.22 2.15
CA PRO A 190 13.60 6.83 3.06
C PRO A 190 13.84 6.02 4.32
N ALA A 191 12.78 5.41 4.88
CA ALA A 191 12.87 4.56 6.06
C ALA A 191 13.78 3.34 5.81
N LEU A 192 13.64 2.71 4.64
CA LEU A 192 14.48 1.59 4.23
C LEU A 192 15.95 2.01 4.04
N ILE A 193 16.21 3.16 3.44
CA ILE A 193 17.58 3.68 3.25
C ILE A 193 18.23 4.03 4.60
N ALA A 194 17.45 4.59 5.52
CA ALA A 194 17.89 4.87 6.88
C ALA A 194 18.22 3.58 7.64
N GLN A 195 17.42 2.52 7.47
CA GLN A 195 17.68 1.19 8.03
C GLN A 195 18.99 0.57 7.52
N PHE A 196 19.32 0.76 6.24
CA PHE A 196 20.57 0.25 5.66
C PHE A 196 21.83 0.92 6.25
N ASN A 197 21.73 2.16 6.71
CA ASN A 197 22.84 2.94 7.27
C ASN A 197 22.84 2.99 8.80
N GLN A 198 22.14 2.07 9.48
CA GLN A 198 22.25 1.93 10.93
C GLN A 198 23.57 1.23 11.27
N PRO A 199 24.48 1.88 12.01
CA PRO A 199 25.75 1.26 12.36
C PRO A 199 25.55 0.14 13.41
N ALA A 200 26.55 -0.74 13.52
CA ALA A 200 26.57 -1.82 14.51
C ALA A 200 26.50 -1.26 15.95
N ALA A 201 26.01 -2.09 16.88
CA ALA A 201 25.84 -1.74 18.29
C ALA A 201 27.09 -1.05 18.86
N GLY A 202 26.97 0.24 19.22
CA GLY A 202 28.04 1.04 19.85
C GLY A 202 28.59 2.23 19.05
N GLN A 203 28.13 2.49 17.82
CA GLN A 203 28.47 3.71 17.07
C GLN A 203 27.26 4.62 16.88
N GLU A 204 27.47 5.95 16.92
CA GLU A 204 26.40 6.91 16.69
C GLU A 204 25.94 6.87 15.21
N PRO A 205 24.62 6.69 14.95
CA PRO A 205 24.09 6.77 13.61
C PRO A 205 24.33 8.17 13.02
N ALA A 206 24.59 8.22 11.71
CA ALA A 206 24.75 9.50 11.02
C ALA A 206 23.54 10.42 11.27
N ALA A 207 23.78 11.71 11.48
CA ALA A 207 22.74 12.67 11.86
C ALA A 207 21.53 12.69 10.91
N TRP A 208 21.73 12.41 9.62
CA TRP A 208 20.67 12.29 8.63
C TRP A 208 19.79 11.04 8.83
N VAL A 209 20.36 9.92 9.29
CA VAL A 209 19.61 8.69 9.62
C VAL A 209 18.72 8.94 10.83
N VAL A 210 19.27 9.56 11.88
CA VAL A 210 18.53 9.93 13.09
C VAL A 210 17.38 10.90 12.75
N TRP A 211 17.64 11.87 11.88
CA TRP A 211 16.62 12.79 11.39
C TRP A 211 15.51 12.03 10.65
N ILE A 212 15.84 11.18 9.66
CA ILE A 212 14.83 10.40 8.94
C ILE A 212 14.05 9.49 9.89
N THR A 213 14.70 8.79 10.80
CA THR A 213 14.01 7.92 11.76
C THR A 213 13.05 8.73 12.65
N ASN A 214 13.47 9.89 13.16
CA ASN A 214 12.63 10.68 14.06
C ASN A 214 11.46 11.40 13.34
N TYR A 215 11.68 11.90 12.12
CA TYR A 215 10.71 12.75 11.42
C TYR A 215 9.89 12.02 10.35
N LEU A 216 10.41 10.93 9.77
CA LEU A 216 9.79 10.22 8.65
C LEU A 216 9.37 8.78 8.96
N THR A 217 9.78 8.18 10.08
CA THR A 217 9.40 6.79 10.40
C THR A 217 8.43 6.65 11.56
N LYS A 218 8.48 7.56 12.55
CA LYS A 218 7.53 7.56 13.66
C LYS A 218 6.28 8.35 13.26
N GLY A 219 5.14 7.66 13.23
CA GLY A 219 3.82 8.24 12.94
C GLY A 219 3.35 9.31 13.94
N ASP A 220 4.08 9.49 15.04
CA ASP A 220 3.75 10.44 16.10
C ASP A 220 4.13 11.90 15.77
N HIS A 221 5.04 12.12 14.82
CA HIS A 221 5.51 13.47 14.52
C HIS A 221 4.53 14.20 13.57
N PRO A 222 4.11 15.46 13.87
CA PRO A 222 3.17 16.21 13.03
C PRO A 222 3.64 16.38 11.58
N LEU A 223 4.95 16.48 11.35
CA LEU A 223 5.56 16.54 10.01
C LEU A 223 5.25 15.29 9.18
N TYR A 224 5.33 14.10 9.79
CA TYR A 224 5.03 12.84 9.11
C TYR A 224 3.55 12.82 8.69
N MET A 225 2.64 13.20 9.59
CA MET A 225 1.20 13.24 9.31
C MET A 225 0.88 14.24 8.20
N LEU A 226 1.48 15.44 8.24
CA LEU A 226 1.27 16.49 7.24
C LEU A 226 1.80 16.05 5.87
N MET A 227 3.01 15.49 5.82
CA MET A 227 3.58 14.98 4.57
C MET A 227 2.77 13.81 4.02
N TYR A 228 2.35 12.87 4.87
CA TYR A 228 1.52 11.75 4.46
C TYR A 228 0.17 12.21 3.92
N PHE A 229 -0.48 13.16 4.60
CA PHE A 229 -1.71 13.79 4.14
C PHE A 229 -1.53 14.47 2.77
N LEU A 230 -0.49 15.29 2.61
CA LEU A 230 -0.21 15.96 1.34
C LEU A 230 0.09 14.97 0.21
N LEU A 231 0.85 13.91 0.48
CA LEU A 231 1.13 12.87 -0.50
C LEU A 231 -0.15 12.12 -0.91
N ILE A 232 -1.01 11.77 0.04
CA ILE A 232 -2.31 11.16 -0.28
C ILE A 232 -3.12 12.07 -1.19
N VAL A 233 -3.31 13.35 -0.81
CA VAL A 233 -4.06 14.31 -1.62
C VAL A 233 -3.45 14.49 -3.01
N GLY A 234 -2.13 14.63 -3.08
CA GLY A 234 -1.38 14.78 -4.32
C GLY A 234 -1.53 13.57 -5.26
N PHE A 235 -1.31 12.36 -4.74
CA PHE A 235 -1.45 11.13 -5.53
C PHE A 235 -2.90 10.85 -5.90
N THR A 236 -3.87 11.17 -5.05
CA THR A 236 -5.29 11.02 -5.40
C THR A 236 -5.65 11.94 -6.56
N TYR A 237 -5.23 13.21 -6.54
CA TYR A 237 -5.49 14.14 -7.65
C TYR A 237 -4.77 13.70 -8.93
N PHE A 238 -3.49 13.34 -8.82
CA PHE A 238 -2.69 12.86 -9.95
C PHE A 238 -3.29 11.60 -10.60
N TYR A 239 -3.70 10.63 -9.78
CA TYR A 239 -4.30 9.39 -10.28
C TYR A 239 -5.64 9.63 -10.96
N VAL A 240 -6.51 10.47 -10.38
CA VAL A 240 -7.78 10.83 -11.01
C VAL A 240 -7.53 11.57 -12.34
N ALA A 241 -6.56 12.49 -12.39
CA ALA A 241 -6.26 13.23 -13.61
C ALA A 241 -5.76 12.36 -14.77
N ILE A 242 -5.01 11.29 -14.47
CA ILE A 242 -4.55 10.33 -15.51
C ILE A 242 -5.65 9.37 -15.93
N THR A 243 -6.46 8.88 -14.97
CA THR A 243 -7.50 7.88 -15.27
C THR A 243 -8.77 8.48 -15.85
N PHE A 244 -9.04 9.75 -15.57
CA PHE A 244 -10.16 10.50 -16.13
C PHE A 244 -9.62 11.45 -17.20
N ASN A 245 -9.41 10.93 -18.41
CA ASN A 245 -9.08 11.74 -19.57
C ASN A 245 -10.39 12.17 -20.26
N PRO A 246 -10.77 13.47 -20.24
CA PRO A 246 -12.00 13.93 -20.88
C PRO A 246 -11.95 13.92 -22.42
N GLU A 247 -10.78 13.70 -23.01
CA GLU A 247 -10.58 13.60 -24.47
C GLU A 247 -10.67 12.16 -25.02
N GLU A 248 -10.59 11.13 -24.15
CA GLU A 248 -10.86 9.72 -24.49
C GLU A 248 -12.28 9.30 -24.09
#